data_AF-A0A939XBF4-F1
#
_entry.id   AF-A0A939XBF4-F1
#
_cell.length_a   1.000
_cell.length_b   1.000
_cell.length_c   1.000
_cell.angle_alpha   90.00
_cell.angle_beta   90.00
_cell.angle_gamma   90.00
#
_symmetry.space_group_name_H-M   'P 1'
#
loop_
_entity.id
_entity.type
_entity.pdbx_description
1 polymer ?
#
loop_
_entity_poly.entity_id
_entity_poly.type
_entity_poly.pdbx_seq_one_letter_code
_entity_poly.pdbx_strand_id
1 'polypeptide(L)'
;MDTKTKQAETLKYLSLGLSYAFSYAYIWLFTMHSNSPVAITVFLTCLSLGAILWLEISIRRQHLLGHFTPNRFQRKETIFWEVILVLLSVSTLSGDMKALSLFFIHVVAIYMVLSGTGHLLSERTSCLLPADLANGGIRLPFGNIFSRIPTIIGYFRGSNETVEVVLPDGTTVAGQKVKKPAGYSFGVFFVLVIIVGFFFAALNNLVSVDSHFGEAAIAFDRFLESLTFTEAFGRFIFSIPVGAFLFGLFHGSVKKDISTEKALREKLEESSPKLRFMPDRILTVVLLLFTTLYVIFFISQASYMFSAFAGVLPEEFTASEYAVSGFHELINVVLINFALLATIRVFGSHDSKILRNLSVVLMAESMLFATISASKIILYMSRFGYTYSRILGLWGTSVVFVGSILAIIYLSKKKQTFAPWMWYSSSSYVLTAFITWCFT
;
A
#
# COMPACT_ATOMS: atom_id res chain seq x y z
N MET A 1 -7.37 -34.62 10.65
CA MET A 1 -7.68 -33.74 9.49
C MET A 1 -8.93 -32.91 9.72
N ASP A 2 -10.03 -33.52 10.18
CA ASP A 2 -11.34 -32.86 10.32
C ASP A 2 -11.33 -31.58 11.20
N THR A 3 -10.53 -31.55 12.29
CA THR A 3 -10.42 -30.34 13.12
C THR A 3 -9.75 -29.16 12.40
N LYS A 4 -8.72 -29.42 11.59
CA LYS A 4 -7.99 -28.36 10.86
C LYS A 4 -8.84 -27.79 9.72
N THR A 5 -9.56 -28.65 9.00
CA THR A 5 -10.48 -28.24 7.92
C THR A 5 -11.64 -27.43 8.48
N LYS A 6 -12.24 -27.86 9.61
CA LYS A 6 -13.31 -27.12 10.30
C LYS A 6 -12.85 -25.74 10.79
N GLN A 7 -11.65 -25.65 11.34
CA GLN A 7 -11.04 -24.37 11.72
C GLN A 7 -10.80 -23.47 10.49
N ALA A 8 -10.22 -24.00 9.42
CA ALA A 8 -9.98 -23.24 8.19
C ALA A 8 -11.28 -22.73 7.54
N GLU A 9 -12.36 -23.51 7.61
CA GLU A 9 -13.68 -23.11 7.15
C GLU A 9 -14.28 -22.00 8.02
N THR A 10 -14.10 -22.08 9.35
CA THR A 10 -14.53 -21.02 10.27
C THR A 10 -13.84 -19.70 9.94
N LEU A 11 -12.52 -19.74 9.67
CA LEU A 11 -11.75 -18.57 9.25
C LEU A 11 -12.19 -18.03 7.87
N LYS A 12 -12.62 -18.90 6.94
CA LYS A 12 -13.20 -18.48 5.63
C LYS A 12 -14.45 -17.63 5.83
N TYR A 13 -15.38 -18.04 6.71
CA TYR A 13 -16.60 -17.29 6.96
C TYR A 13 -16.37 -16.05 7.84
N LEU A 14 -15.41 -16.09 8.76
CA LEU A 14 -14.99 -14.89 9.49
C LEU A 14 -14.44 -13.83 8.52
N SER A 15 -13.60 -14.24 7.56
CA SER A 15 -13.11 -13.37 6.49
C SER A 15 -14.24 -12.81 5.62
N LEU A 16 -15.30 -13.59 5.39
CA LEU A 16 -16.49 -13.09 4.68
C LEU A 16 -17.17 -11.98 5.49
N GLY A 17 -17.41 -12.18 6.79
CA GLY A 17 -17.99 -11.17 7.67
C GLY A 17 -17.15 -9.88 7.75
N LEU A 18 -15.83 -10.04 7.93
CA LEU A 18 -14.88 -8.93 7.95
C LEU A 18 -14.94 -8.11 6.66
N SER A 19 -15.09 -8.75 5.48
CA SER A 19 -15.18 -8.01 4.21
C SER A 19 -16.32 -7.00 4.15
N TYR A 20 -17.47 -7.30 4.76
CA TYR A 20 -18.59 -6.36 4.83
C TYR A 20 -18.27 -5.19 5.76
N ALA A 21 -17.83 -5.50 7.00
CA ALA A 21 -17.48 -4.48 7.98
C ALA A 21 -16.39 -3.53 7.47
N PHE A 22 -15.34 -4.08 6.86
CA PHE A 22 -14.24 -3.32 6.27
C PHE A 22 -14.69 -2.46 5.09
N SER A 23 -15.48 -3.02 4.18
CA SER A 23 -15.96 -2.26 3.02
C SER A 23 -16.85 -1.08 3.42
N TYR A 24 -17.71 -1.27 4.41
CA TYR A 24 -18.55 -0.20 4.91
C TYR A 24 -17.74 0.87 5.64
N ALA A 25 -16.83 0.46 6.54
CA ALA A 25 -15.91 1.35 7.25
C ALA A 25 -15.02 2.15 6.27
N TYR A 26 -14.55 1.51 5.21
CA TYR A 26 -13.75 2.15 4.18
C TYR A 26 -14.54 3.21 3.40
N ILE A 27 -15.77 2.92 2.97
CA ILE A 27 -16.62 3.91 2.30
C ILE A 27 -17.00 5.06 3.26
N TRP A 28 -17.20 4.73 4.54
CA TRP A 28 -17.47 5.73 5.57
C TRP A 28 -16.32 6.75 5.70
N LEU A 29 -15.05 6.31 5.60
CA LEU A 29 -13.88 7.20 5.61
C LEU A 29 -13.99 8.37 4.60
N PHE A 30 -14.49 8.09 3.40
CA PHE A 30 -14.58 9.07 2.31
C PHE A 30 -15.89 9.88 2.32
N THR A 31 -16.87 9.47 3.12
CA THR A 31 -18.20 10.11 3.17
C THR A 31 -18.46 10.79 4.51
N MET A 32 -17.58 10.61 5.50
CA MET A 32 -17.66 11.30 6.79
C MET A 32 -17.18 12.76 6.64
N HIS A 33 -18.07 13.70 6.95
CA HIS A 33 -17.73 15.13 7.07
C HIS A 33 -17.29 15.46 8.51
N SER A 34 -16.25 14.77 9.00
CA SER A 34 -15.66 15.09 10.31
C SER A 34 -14.58 16.15 10.19
N ASN A 35 -14.72 17.20 10.99
CA ASN A 35 -13.72 18.25 11.10
C ASN A 35 -12.58 17.90 12.08
N SER A 36 -12.64 16.77 12.79
CA SER A 36 -11.63 16.38 13.79
C SER A 36 -10.55 15.46 13.19
N PRO A 37 -9.29 15.92 13.06
CA PRO A 37 -8.18 15.09 12.60
C PRO A 37 -7.96 13.86 13.49
N VAL A 38 -8.12 14.04 14.82
CA VAL A 38 -7.97 12.96 15.81
C VAL A 38 -8.94 11.82 15.55
N ALA A 39 -10.22 12.13 15.30
CA ALA A 39 -11.23 11.10 15.05
C ALA A 39 -10.91 10.29 13.78
N ILE A 40 -10.44 10.97 12.71
CA ILE A 40 -10.03 10.32 11.47
C ILE A 40 -8.79 9.45 11.68
N THR A 41 -7.80 9.93 12.41
CA THR A 41 -6.57 9.17 12.73
C THR A 41 -6.86 7.93 13.56
N VAL A 42 -7.70 8.05 14.60
CA VAL A 42 -8.13 6.92 15.43
C VAL A 42 -8.86 5.89 14.55
N PHE A 43 -9.81 6.35 13.74
CA PHE A 43 -10.56 5.48 12.83
C PHE A 43 -9.66 4.75 11.83
N LEU A 44 -8.75 5.48 11.16
CA LEU A 44 -7.77 4.90 10.24
C LEU A 44 -6.85 3.90 10.93
N THR A 45 -6.43 4.18 12.16
CA THR A 45 -5.58 3.27 12.94
C THR A 45 -6.33 1.99 13.31
N CYS A 46 -7.60 2.10 13.71
CA CYS A 46 -8.46 0.93 13.91
C CYS A 46 -8.64 0.12 12.62
N LEU A 47 -8.82 0.79 11.48
CA LEU A 47 -8.94 0.14 10.17
C LEU A 47 -7.64 -0.59 9.79
N SER A 48 -6.48 0.04 9.97
CA SER A 48 -5.16 -0.56 9.76
C SER A 48 -4.94 -1.78 10.65
N LEU A 49 -5.23 -1.68 11.96
CA LEU A 49 -5.10 -2.80 12.90
C LEU A 49 -6.01 -3.98 12.55
N GLY A 50 -7.24 -3.71 12.14
CA GLY A 50 -8.14 -4.78 11.70
C GLY A 50 -7.72 -5.38 10.35
N ALA A 51 -7.07 -4.61 9.46
CA ALA A 51 -6.51 -5.16 8.21
C ALA A 51 -5.33 -6.12 8.51
N ILE A 52 -4.49 -5.78 9.49
CA ILE A 52 -3.44 -6.67 10.01
C ILE A 52 -4.05 -7.93 10.61
N LEU A 53 -5.09 -7.80 11.44
CA LEU A 53 -5.80 -8.95 12.00
C LEU A 53 -6.39 -9.85 10.90
N TRP A 54 -6.95 -9.26 9.84
CA TRP A 54 -7.50 -9.99 8.71
C TRP A 54 -6.38 -10.72 7.91
N LEU A 55 -5.21 -10.11 7.77
CA LEU A 55 -4.03 -10.78 7.22
C LEU A 55 -3.62 -11.99 8.07
N GLU A 56 -3.56 -11.85 9.39
CA GLU A 56 -3.20 -12.96 10.29
C GLU A 56 -4.21 -14.11 10.24
N ILE A 57 -5.50 -13.80 10.15
CA ILE A 57 -6.56 -14.79 9.91
C ILE A 57 -6.29 -15.54 8.59
N SER A 58 -5.88 -14.83 7.56
CA SER A 58 -5.59 -15.38 6.24
C SER A 58 -4.34 -16.26 6.25
N ILE A 59 -3.24 -15.80 6.86
CA ILE A 59 -2.00 -16.58 7.04
C ILE A 59 -2.28 -17.85 7.86
N ARG A 60 -3.04 -17.73 8.95
CA ARG A 60 -3.42 -18.89 9.76
C ARG A 60 -4.25 -19.89 8.98
N ARG A 61 -5.18 -19.41 8.15
CA ARG A 61 -5.97 -20.26 7.25
C ARG A 61 -5.08 -20.96 6.21
N GLN A 62 -4.10 -20.27 5.62
CA GLN A 62 -3.12 -20.89 4.72
C GLN A 62 -2.33 -22.01 5.40
N HIS A 63 -1.84 -21.75 6.62
CA HIS A 63 -1.09 -22.72 7.40
C HIS A 63 -1.93 -23.96 7.74
N LEU A 64 -3.21 -23.79 8.11
CA LEU A 64 -4.11 -24.91 8.38
C LEU A 64 -4.37 -25.80 7.16
N LEU A 65 -4.39 -25.20 5.96
CA LEU A 65 -4.59 -25.87 4.68
C LEU A 65 -3.28 -26.41 4.06
N GLY A 66 -2.12 -26.08 4.66
CA GLY A 66 -0.80 -26.50 4.18
C GLY A 66 -0.31 -25.79 2.91
N HIS A 67 -0.96 -24.72 2.47
CA HIS A 67 -0.60 -24.04 1.20
C HIS A 67 0.71 -23.26 1.27
N PHE A 68 0.94 -22.53 2.37
CA PHE A 68 2.12 -21.69 2.52
C PHE A 68 2.42 -21.40 3.98
N THR A 69 3.71 -21.41 4.32
CA THR A 69 4.23 -20.97 5.61
C THR A 69 5.37 -19.98 5.37
N PRO A 70 5.24 -18.72 5.81
CA PRO A 70 6.28 -17.72 5.58
C PRO A 70 7.54 -18.10 6.37
N ASN A 71 8.70 -17.99 5.71
CA ASN A 71 9.97 -18.17 6.39
C ASN A 71 10.27 -16.98 7.35
N ARG A 72 11.29 -17.12 8.20
CA ARG A 72 11.65 -16.09 9.20
C ARG A 72 11.93 -14.72 8.57
N PHE A 73 12.49 -14.69 7.35
CA PHE A 73 12.80 -13.44 6.65
C PHE A 73 11.54 -12.76 6.11
N GLN A 74 10.69 -13.50 5.40
CA GLN A 74 9.40 -13.02 4.87
C GLN A 74 8.47 -12.54 5.97
N ARG A 75 8.49 -13.21 7.13
CA ARG A 75 7.72 -12.77 8.29
C ARG A 75 8.23 -11.44 8.85
N LYS A 76 9.55 -11.24 8.94
CA LYS A 76 10.13 -9.95 9.36
C LYS A 76 9.78 -8.83 8.38
N GLU A 77 9.81 -9.12 7.08
CA GLU A 77 9.42 -8.18 6.03
C GLU A 77 7.93 -7.81 6.14
N THR A 78 7.05 -8.77 6.41
CA THR A 78 5.63 -8.53 6.63
C THR A 78 5.39 -7.66 7.87
N ILE A 79 6.04 -7.98 8.99
CA ILE A 79 5.97 -7.18 10.23
C ILE A 79 6.45 -5.74 9.98
N PHE A 80 7.49 -5.55 9.16
CA PHE A 80 7.92 -4.20 8.79
C PHE A 80 6.79 -3.42 8.11
N TRP A 81 6.09 -4.00 7.14
CA TRP A 81 4.97 -3.34 6.47
C TRP A 81 3.74 -3.13 7.36
N GLU A 82 3.46 -4.06 8.28
CA GLU A 82 2.43 -3.90 9.32
C GLU A 82 2.71 -2.69 10.22
N VAL A 83 3.96 -2.55 10.68
CA VAL A 83 4.40 -1.40 11.49
C VAL A 83 4.30 -0.11 10.69
N ILE A 84 4.77 -0.09 9.44
CA ILE A 84 4.66 1.08 8.57
C ILE A 84 3.19 1.47 8.34
N LEU A 85 2.28 0.52 8.15
CA LEU A 85 0.86 0.79 7.95
C LEU A 85 0.23 1.51 9.15
N VAL A 86 0.55 1.08 10.38
CA VAL A 86 0.07 1.71 11.62
C VAL A 86 0.70 3.08 11.81
N LEU A 87 2.01 3.22 11.55
CA LEU A 87 2.66 4.52 11.69
C LEU A 87 2.15 5.53 10.66
N LEU A 88 1.85 5.10 9.43
CA LEU A 88 1.20 5.92 8.40
C LEU A 88 -0.22 6.34 8.79
N SER A 89 -1.00 5.47 9.44
CA SER A 89 -2.33 5.85 9.93
C SER A 89 -2.23 6.89 11.04
N VAL A 90 -1.30 6.73 11.98
CA VAL A 90 -1.06 7.70 13.05
C VAL A 90 -0.54 9.03 12.49
N SER A 91 0.28 9.00 11.45
CA SER A 91 0.85 10.22 10.87
C SER A 91 -0.17 11.16 10.24
N THR A 92 -1.40 10.68 9.96
CA THR A 92 -2.51 11.52 9.49
C THR A 92 -2.95 12.58 10.49
N LEU A 93 -2.51 12.50 11.76
CA LEU A 93 -2.74 13.52 12.78
C LEU A 93 -2.14 14.87 12.40
N SER A 94 -1.06 14.88 11.62
CA SER A 94 -0.39 16.09 11.12
C SER A 94 -1.26 16.96 10.20
N GLY A 95 -2.41 16.46 9.72
CA GLY A 95 -3.35 17.20 8.87
C GLY A 95 -2.86 17.40 7.43
N ASP A 96 -1.69 18.03 7.26
CA ASP A 96 -1.13 18.41 5.96
C ASP A 96 -0.66 17.19 5.14
N MET A 97 -0.23 16.11 5.80
CA MET A 97 0.18 14.86 5.12
C MET A 97 -1.03 13.97 4.74
N LYS A 98 -2.26 14.32 5.13
CA LYS A 98 -3.41 13.39 5.13
C LYS A 98 -3.65 12.73 3.76
N ALA A 99 -3.71 13.50 2.68
CA ALA A 99 -4.00 12.95 1.35
C ALA A 99 -2.91 11.98 0.88
N LEU A 100 -1.64 12.34 1.10
CA LEU A 100 -0.49 11.53 0.71
C LEU A 100 -0.34 10.28 1.59
N SER A 101 -0.54 10.42 2.90
CA SER A 101 -0.56 9.29 3.83
C SER A 101 -1.70 8.33 3.52
N LEU A 102 -2.89 8.83 3.16
CA LEU A 102 -3.99 7.98 2.69
C LEU A 102 -3.56 7.19 1.47
N PHE A 103 -2.98 7.82 0.44
CA PHE A 103 -2.48 7.09 -0.73
C PHE A 103 -1.49 5.98 -0.35
N PHE A 104 -0.50 6.27 0.49
CA PHE A 104 0.49 5.26 0.91
C PHE A 104 -0.11 4.15 1.77
N ILE A 105 -1.13 4.40 2.59
CA ILE A 105 -1.84 3.37 3.34
C ILE A 105 -2.44 2.31 2.40
N HIS A 106 -3.03 2.71 1.26
CA HIS A 106 -3.60 1.75 0.30
C HIS A 106 -2.50 0.88 -0.34
N VAL A 107 -1.41 1.52 -0.78
CA VAL A 107 -0.28 0.83 -1.41
C VAL A 107 0.34 -0.16 -0.42
N VAL A 108 0.61 0.28 0.82
CA VAL A 108 1.18 -0.57 1.88
C VAL A 108 0.22 -1.68 2.28
N ALA A 109 -1.09 -1.43 2.38
CA ALA A 109 -2.07 -2.46 2.71
C ALA A 109 -2.09 -3.60 1.68
N ILE A 110 -2.07 -3.27 0.38
CA ILE A 110 -1.97 -4.28 -0.69
C ILE A 110 -0.63 -5.01 -0.59
N TYR A 111 0.46 -4.28 -0.44
CA TYR A 111 1.81 -4.85 -0.41
C TYR A 111 2.03 -5.78 0.80
N MET A 112 1.49 -5.43 1.95
CA MET A 112 1.50 -6.22 3.19
C MET A 112 0.78 -7.57 2.99
N VAL A 113 -0.34 -7.60 2.27
CA VAL A 113 -1.03 -8.87 1.93
C VAL A 113 -0.14 -9.75 1.06
N LEU A 114 0.53 -9.18 0.05
CA LEU A 114 1.43 -9.94 -0.83
C LEU A 114 2.64 -10.49 -0.08
N SER A 115 3.26 -9.68 0.79
CA SER A 115 4.42 -10.13 1.58
C SER A 115 4.02 -11.21 2.57
N GLY A 116 2.88 -11.05 3.26
CA GLY A 116 2.41 -11.98 4.29
C GLY A 116 1.95 -13.32 3.76
N THR A 117 1.32 -13.33 2.59
CA THR A 117 0.79 -14.56 1.96
C THR A 117 1.74 -15.18 0.92
N GLY A 118 2.91 -14.57 0.70
CA GLY A 118 3.95 -15.10 -0.19
C GLY A 118 3.67 -14.95 -1.68
N HIS A 119 2.93 -13.91 -2.09
CA HIS A 119 2.57 -13.60 -3.48
C HIS A 119 3.48 -12.56 -4.14
N LEU A 120 4.59 -12.17 -3.49
CA LEU A 120 5.65 -11.38 -4.11
C LEU A 120 6.35 -12.21 -5.21
N LEU A 121 6.49 -11.65 -6.40
CA LEU A 121 7.04 -12.36 -7.57
C LEU A 121 8.48 -12.82 -7.36
N SER A 122 9.28 -11.99 -6.69
CA SER A 122 10.66 -12.34 -6.32
C SER A 122 10.78 -13.03 -4.95
N GLU A 123 9.66 -13.42 -4.32
CA GLU A 123 9.55 -13.91 -2.93
C GLU A 123 10.00 -12.94 -1.83
N ARG A 124 10.57 -11.80 -2.22
CA ARG A 124 11.05 -10.68 -1.42
C ARG A 124 10.85 -9.37 -2.18
N THR A 125 10.89 -8.25 -1.46
CA THR A 125 10.89 -6.92 -2.10
C THR A 125 11.98 -6.80 -3.16
N SER A 126 11.59 -6.37 -4.35
CA SER A 126 12.47 -6.27 -5.52
C SER A 126 12.04 -5.13 -6.45
N CYS A 127 12.82 -4.88 -7.50
CA CYS A 127 12.47 -3.91 -8.54
C CYS A 127 11.20 -4.26 -9.33
N LEU A 128 10.62 -5.45 -9.12
CA LEU A 128 9.32 -5.84 -9.66
C LEU A 128 8.13 -5.23 -8.91
N LEU A 129 8.36 -4.27 -8.02
CA LEU A 129 7.32 -3.57 -7.26
C LEU A 129 6.09 -3.18 -8.10
N PRO A 130 6.20 -2.59 -9.31
CA PRO A 130 5.02 -2.28 -10.12
C PRO A 130 4.23 -3.53 -10.54
N ALA A 131 4.93 -4.63 -10.86
CA ALA A 131 4.30 -5.90 -11.20
C ALA A 131 3.69 -6.58 -9.96
N ASP A 132 4.33 -6.47 -8.79
CA ASP A 132 3.78 -6.93 -7.51
C ASP A 132 2.50 -6.13 -7.16
N LEU A 133 2.52 -4.80 -7.30
CA LEU A 133 1.35 -3.96 -7.07
C LEU A 133 0.23 -4.22 -8.08
N ALA A 134 0.53 -4.49 -9.35
CA ALA A 134 -0.47 -4.92 -10.32
C ALA A 134 -1.03 -6.32 -9.98
N ASN A 135 -0.17 -7.22 -9.49
CA ASN A 135 -0.58 -8.55 -9.03
C ASN A 135 -1.58 -8.45 -7.86
N GLY A 136 -1.29 -7.64 -6.84
CA GLY A 136 -2.15 -7.45 -5.67
C GLY A 136 -3.31 -6.49 -5.87
N GLY A 137 -3.16 -5.47 -6.70
CA GLY A 137 -4.20 -4.46 -6.96
C GLY A 137 -5.18 -4.85 -8.05
N ILE A 138 -4.77 -5.72 -8.98
CA ILE A 138 -5.59 -6.10 -10.14
C ILE A 138 -5.82 -7.62 -10.16
N ARG A 139 -4.76 -8.42 -10.37
CA ARG A 139 -4.95 -9.86 -10.67
C ARG A 139 -5.64 -10.61 -9.53
N LEU A 140 -5.12 -10.52 -8.31
CA LEU A 140 -5.67 -11.24 -7.15
C LEU A 140 -7.12 -10.83 -6.84
N PRO A 141 -7.46 -9.54 -6.66
CA PRO A 141 -8.80 -9.13 -6.31
C PRO A 141 -9.80 -9.37 -7.43
N PHE A 142 -9.48 -9.02 -8.69
CA PHE A 142 -10.42 -9.19 -9.80
C PHE A 142 -10.54 -10.64 -10.26
N GLY A 143 -9.47 -11.44 -10.17
CA GLY A 143 -9.54 -12.89 -10.41
C GLY A 143 -10.42 -13.63 -9.40
N ASN A 144 -10.68 -13.03 -8.23
CA ASN A 144 -11.48 -13.62 -7.16
C ASN A 144 -12.69 -12.74 -6.75
N ILE A 145 -13.06 -11.75 -7.56
CA ILE A 145 -14.09 -10.77 -7.19
C ILE A 145 -15.45 -11.43 -6.97
N PHE A 146 -15.75 -12.47 -7.75
CA PHE A 146 -16.98 -13.24 -7.64
C PHE A 146 -16.92 -14.34 -6.59
N SER A 147 -15.75 -14.66 -6.01
CA SER A 147 -15.58 -15.73 -5.00
C SER A 147 -16.40 -15.48 -3.72
N ARG A 148 -16.84 -14.24 -3.51
CA ARG A 148 -17.75 -13.84 -2.43
C ARG A 148 -19.12 -14.51 -2.55
N ILE A 149 -19.69 -14.57 -3.76
CA ILE A 149 -21.03 -15.14 -4.04
C ILE A 149 -21.11 -16.64 -3.70
N PRO A 150 -20.26 -17.54 -4.24
CA PRO A 150 -20.32 -18.96 -3.91
C PRO A 150 -19.96 -19.21 -2.44
N THR A 151 -19.15 -18.36 -1.81
CA THR A 151 -18.88 -18.46 -0.36
C THR A 151 -20.12 -18.16 0.48
N ILE A 152 -20.90 -17.14 0.10
CA ILE A 152 -22.19 -16.82 0.72
C ILE A 152 -23.19 -17.97 0.50
N ILE A 153 -23.35 -18.41 -0.76
CA ILE A 153 -24.25 -19.52 -1.08
C ILE A 153 -23.85 -20.78 -0.31
N GLY A 154 -22.55 -21.07 -0.20
CA GLY A 154 -22.04 -22.22 0.53
C GLY A 154 -22.23 -22.13 2.04
N TYR A 155 -22.23 -20.93 2.61
CA TYR A 155 -22.59 -20.70 4.02
C TYR A 155 -24.07 -21.03 4.27
N PHE A 156 -24.97 -20.62 3.35
CA PHE A 156 -26.42 -20.80 3.52
C PHE A 156 -26.93 -22.18 3.14
N ARG A 157 -26.47 -22.74 2.01
CA ARG A 157 -26.96 -24.02 1.47
C ARG A 157 -26.21 -25.24 1.99
N GLY A 158 -25.08 -25.05 2.67
CA GLY A 158 -24.14 -26.13 2.95
C GLY A 158 -23.51 -26.61 1.63
N SER A 159 -22.43 -25.97 1.20
CA SER A 159 -21.74 -26.37 -0.04
C SER A 159 -21.01 -27.71 0.13
N ASN A 160 -21.12 -28.59 -0.87
CA ASN A 160 -20.31 -29.82 -1.03
C ASN A 160 -18.86 -29.54 -1.49
N GLU A 161 -18.32 -28.35 -1.23
CA GLU A 161 -16.94 -27.97 -1.59
C GLU A 161 -15.95 -28.94 -0.92
N THR A 162 -15.19 -29.68 -1.73
CA THR A 162 -14.02 -30.44 -1.28
C THR A 162 -12.93 -29.44 -0.91
N VAL A 163 -12.49 -29.48 0.35
CA VAL A 163 -11.38 -28.63 0.79
C VAL A 163 -10.09 -29.37 0.54
N GLU A 164 -9.29 -28.88 -0.41
CA GLU A 164 -7.94 -29.40 -0.63
C GLU A 164 -7.04 -29.01 0.54
N VAL A 165 -6.46 -30.02 1.19
CA VAL A 165 -5.43 -29.85 2.21
C VAL A 165 -4.13 -30.41 1.65
N VAL A 166 -3.10 -29.58 1.60
CA VAL A 166 -1.75 -30.00 1.23
C VAL A 166 -1.08 -30.58 2.47
N LEU A 167 -0.67 -31.84 2.39
CA LEU A 167 0.06 -32.54 3.46
C LEU A 167 1.55 -32.17 3.43
N PRO A 168 2.29 -32.39 4.53
CA PRO A 168 3.72 -32.08 4.61
C PRO A 168 4.59 -32.81 3.58
N ASP A 169 4.13 -33.94 3.06
CA ASP A 169 4.79 -34.72 2.00
C ASP A 169 4.48 -34.18 0.57
N GLY A 170 3.72 -33.09 0.47
CA GLY A 170 3.33 -32.45 -0.78
C GLY A 170 2.10 -33.06 -1.45
N THR A 171 1.52 -34.12 -0.88
CA THR A 171 0.30 -34.74 -1.41
C THR A 171 -0.94 -33.92 -1.05
N THR A 172 -1.90 -33.84 -1.96
CA THR A 172 -3.19 -33.16 -1.72
C THR A 172 -4.25 -34.17 -1.34
N VAL A 173 -4.89 -33.99 -0.19
CA VAL A 173 -6.04 -34.81 0.21
C VAL A 173 -7.30 -33.96 0.23
N ALA A 174 -8.34 -34.44 -0.44
CA ALA A 174 -9.66 -33.83 -0.40
C ALA A 174 -10.30 -34.11 0.97
N GLY A 175 -10.37 -33.10 1.83
CA GLY A 175 -11.16 -33.16 3.05
C GLY A 175 -12.64 -33.06 2.73
N GLN A 176 -13.44 -34.03 3.17
CA GLN A 176 -14.90 -33.93 3.17
C GLN A 176 -15.37 -32.95 4.26
N LYS A 177 -16.34 -32.09 3.93
CA LYS A 177 -16.96 -31.18 4.89
C LYS A 177 -17.90 -31.89 5.86
N VAL A 178 -17.99 -31.36 7.07
CA VAL A 178 -19.09 -31.66 8.01
C VAL A 178 -20.35 -30.93 7.53
N LYS A 179 -21.40 -31.67 7.19
CA LYS A 179 -22.73 -31.10 6.87
C LYS A 179 -23.23 -30.27 8.06
N LYS A 180 -23.41 -28.96 7.88
CA LYS A 180 -24.30 -28.18 8.74
C LYS A 180 -25.73 -28.28 8.21
N PRO A 181 -26.76 -28.42 9.08
CA PRO A 181 -28.14 -28.49 8.62
C PRO A 181 -28.53 -27.18 7.93
N ALA A 182 -28.88 -27.29 6.65
CA ALA A 182 -29.43 -26.20 5.85
C ALA A 182 -30.80 -25.83 6.45
N GLY A 183 -30.87 -24.71 7.16
CA GLY A 183 -32.11 -24.23 7.79
C GLY A 183 -31.89 -23.29 8.97
N TYR A 184 -30.77 -23.44 9.70
CA TYR A 184 -30.51 -22.64 10.90
C TYR A 184 -30.35 -21.14 10.58
N SER A 185 -29.67 -20.78 9.49
CA SER A 185 -29.38 -19.37 9.15
C SER A 185 -30.57 -18.60 8.57
N PHE A 186 -31.46 -19.26 7.82
CA PHE A 186 -32.73 -18.64 7.38
C PHE A 186 -33.67 -18.45 8.57
N GLY A 187 -33.70 -19.43 9.49
CA GLY A 187 -34.37 -19.31 10.77
C GLY A 187 -33.83 -18.14 11.60
N VAL A 188 -32.51 -17.98 11.71
CA VAL A 188 -31.90 -16.85 12.46
C VAL A 188 -32.24 -15.49 11.83
N PHE A 189 -32.19 -15.36 10.49
CA PHE A 189 -32.58 -14.11 9.83
C PHE A 189 -34.06 -13.79 10.07
N PHE A 190 -34.95 -14.77 9.91
CA PHE A 190 -36.38 -14.59 10.11
C PHE A 190 -36.70 -14.26 11.59
N VAL A 191 -36.03 -14.91 12.52
CA VAL A 191 -36.12 -14.63 13.96
C VAL A 191 -35.60 -13.22 14.28
N LEU A 192 -34.50 -12.78 13.68
CA LEU A 192 -33.99 -11.41 13.87
C LEU A 192 -34.96 -10.36 13.33
N VAL A 193 -35.59 -10.57 12.17
CA VAL A 193 -36.61 -9.67 11.63
C VAL A 193 -37.83 -9.60 12.56
N ILE A 194 -38.28 -10.75 13.08
CA ILE A 194 -39.36 -10.81 14.06
C ILE A 194 -38.99 -10.08 15.36
N ILE A 195 -37.78 -10.30 15.88
CA ILE A 195 -37.27 -9.62 17.09
C ILE A 195 -37.20 -8.10 16.88
N VAL A 196 -36.72 -7.65 15.72
CA VAL A 196 -36.69 -6.22 15.38
C VAL A 196 -38.11 -5.65 15.30
N GLY A 197 -39.06 -6.38 14.70
CA GLY A 197 -40.47 -5.99 14.67
C GLY A 197 -41.08 -5.88 16.07
N PHE A 198 -40.81 -6.85 16.95
CA PHE A 198 -41.24 -6.79 18.35
C PHE A 198 -40.56 -5.67 19.13
N PHE A 199 -39.30 -5.37 18.86
CA PHE A 199 -38.58 -4.24 19.46
C PHE A 199 -39.25 -2.92 19.10
N PHE A 200 -39.59 -2.69 17.82
CA PHE A 200 -40.29 -1.46 17.40
C PHE A 200 -41.72 -1.38 17.95
N ALA A 201 -42.44 -2.50 18.03
CA ALA A 201 -43.76 -2.54 18.64
C ALA A 201 -43.69 -2.22 20.15
N ALA A 202 -42.71 -2.78 20.86
CA ALA A 202 -42.47 -2.48 22.27
C ALA A 202 -42.07 -1.02 22.47
N LEU A 203 -41.17 -0.49 21.62
CA LEU A 203 -40.74 0.90 21.63
C LEU A 203 -41.94 1.85 21.44
N ASN A 204 -42.83 1.58 20.49
CA ASN A 204 -44.02 2.41 20.25
C ASN A 204 -44.98 2.40 21.45
N ASN A 205 -45.19 1.24 22.10
CA ASN A 205 -45.99 1.16 23.31
C ASN A 205 -45.35 1.93 24.47
N LEU A 206 -44.04 1.80 24.68
CA LEU A 206 -43.29 2.50 25.73
C LEU A 206 -43.33 4.03 25.53
N VAL A 207 -43.22 4.51 24.29
CA VAL A 207 -43.34 5.93 23.93
C VAL A 207 -44.76 6.46 24.21
N SER A 208 -45.80 5.64 24.00
CA SER A 208 -47.18 6.05 24.25
C SER A 208 -47.57 6.14 25.73
N VAL A 209 -46.81 5.46 26.60
CA VAL A 209 -47.14 5.32 28.04
C VAL A 209 -46.45 6.40 28.89
N ASP A 210 -45.30 6.92 28.48
CA ASP A 210 -44.54 7.92 29.25
C ASP A 210 -43.99 9.04 28.36
N SER A 211 -44.42 10.28 28.65
CA SER A 211 -44.00 11.48 27.92
C SER A 211 -42.50 11.79 28.03
N HIS A 212 -41.82 11.38 29.12
CA HIS A 212 -40.37 11.54 29.26
C HIS A 212 -39.58 10.52 28.40
N PHE A 213 -40.12 9.32 28.20
CA PHE A 213 -39.53 8.32 27.30
C PHE A 213 -39.72 8.71 25.83
N GLY A 214 -40.81 9.41 25.52
CA GLY A 214 -41.03 10.05 24.22
C GLY A 214 -39.90 11.00 23.82
N GLU A 215 -39.36 11.80 24.74
CA GLU A 215 -38.22 12.70 24.45
C GLU A 215 -36.93 11.94 24.12
N ALA A 216 -36.64 10.83 24.82
CA ALA A 216 -35.50 9.96 24.52
C ALA A 216 -35.67 9.23 23.18
N ALA A 217 -36.91 8.81 22.85
CA ALA A 217 -37.23 8.23 21.56
C ALA A 217 -37.08 9.24 20.42
N ILE A 218 -37.45 10.51 20.61
CA ILE A 218 -37.19 11.59 19.64
C ILE A 218 -35.69 11.87 19.49
N ALA A 219 -34.88 11.72 20.55
CA ALA A 219 -33.41 11.80 20.43
C ALA A 219 -32.82 10.61 19.64
N PHE A 220 -33.37 9.41 19.83
CA PHE A 220 -33.01 8.22 19.03
C PHE A 220 -33.49 8.33 17.59
N ASP A 221 -34.69 8.88 17.36
CA ASP A 221 -35.24 9.12 16.03
C ASP A 221 -34.40 10.16 15.29
N ARG A 222 -34.01 11.27 15.94
CA ARG A 222 -33.03 12.22 15.39
C ARG A 222 -31.66 11.59 15.12
N PHE A 223 -31.21 10.64 15.93
CA PHE A 223 -30.00 9.85 15.64
C PHE A 223 -30.18 8.97 14.40
N LEU A 224 -31.34 8.32 14.23
CA LEU A 224 -31.65 7.57 13.01
C LEU A 224 -31.84 8.47 11.78
N GLU A 225 -32.42 9.66 11.93
CA GLU A 225 -32.53 10.66 10.85
C GLU A 225 -31.16 11.23 10.46
N SER A 226 -30.24 11.36 11.43
CA SER A 226 -28.84 11.72 11.15
C SER A 226 -28.08 10.61 10.39
N LEU A 227 -28.58 9.38 10.44
CA LEU A 227 -28.25 8.33 9.48
C LEU A 227 -29.18 8.49 8.27
N THR A 228 -29.01 9.57 7.50
CA THR A 228 -29.82 9.81 6.28
C THR A 228 -29.90 8.53 5.47
N PHE A 229 -31.11 7.97 5.32
CA PHE A 229 -31.32 6.67 4.66
C PHE A 229 -30.64 6.63 3.29
N THR A 230 -30.67 7.77 2.57
CA THR A 230 -29.99 7.96 1.29
C THR A 230 -28.46 7.81 1.37
N GLU A 231 -27.81 8.37 2.39
CA GLU A 231 -26.36 8.19 2.59
C GLU A 231 -26.03 6.77 3.04
N ALA A 232 -26.78 6.22 4.00
CA ALA A 232 -26.56 4.86 4.48
C ALA A 232 -26.76 3.84 3.35
N PHE A 233 -27.80 4.01 2.54
CA PHE A 233 -28.10 3.18 1.37
C PHE A 233 -27.05 3.37 0.27
N GLY A 234 -26.62 4.61 -0.01
CA GLY A 234 -25.52 4.89 -0.93
C GLY A 234 -24.21 4.22 -0.49
N ARG A 235 -23.84 4.36 0.79
CA ARG A 235 -22.67 3.69 1.38
C ARG A 235 -22.76 2.17 1.26
N PHE A 236 -23.95 1.61 1.50
CA PHE A 236 -24.18 0.19 1.33
C PHE A 236 -23.94 -0.26 -0.13
N ILE A 237 -24.50 0.44 -1.12
CA ILE A 237 -24.29 0.12 -2.55
C ILE A 237 -22.81 0.13 -2.90
N PHE A 238 -22.07 1.18 -2.52
CA PHE A 238 -20.63 1.27 -2.79
C PHE A 238 -19.78 0.28 -1.98
N SER A 239 -20.26 -0.18 -0.82
CA SER A 239 -19.59 -1.21 -0.02
C SER A 239 -19.61 -2.59 -0.70
N ILE A 240 -20.58 -2.86 -1.59
CA ILE A 240 -20.67 -4.15 -2.29
C ILE A 240 -19.44 -4.39 -3.19
N PRO A 241 -19.10 -3.53 -4.18
CA PRO A 241 -17.93 -3.73 -5.03
C PRO A 241 -16.63 -3.63 -4.23
N VAL A 242 -16.50 -2.71 -3.27
CA VAL A 242 -15.31 -2.62 -2.40
C VAL A 242 -15.13 -3.89 -1.57
N GLY A 243 -16.20 -4.42 -1.00
CA GLY A 243 -16.16 -5.66 -0.23
C GLY A 243 -15.86 -6.87 -1.09
N ALA A 244 -16.32 -6.89 -2.35
CA ALA A 244 -15.97 -7.93 -3.32
C ALA A 244 -14.48 -7.87 -3.70
N PHE A 245 -13.94 -6.67 -3.90
CA PHE A 245 -12.52 -6.43 -4.14
C PHE A 245 -11.66 -6.90 -2.96
N LEU A 246 -11.96 -6.43 -1.74
CA LEU A 246 -11.21 -6.79 -0.53
C LEU A 246 -11.32 -8.29 -0.23
N PHE A 247 -12.53 -8.86 -0.37
CA PHE A 247 -12.70 -10.30 -0.22
C PHE A 247 -11.90 -11.06 -1.28
N GLY A 248 -11.90 -10.61 -2.53
CA GLY A 248 -11.10 -11.20 -3.60
C GLY A 248 -9.61 -11.18 -3.30
N LEU A 249 -9.09 -10.06 -2.78
CA LEU A 249 -7.70 -9.90 -2.38
C LEU A 249 -7.30 -10.92 -1.28
N PHE A 250 -8.01 -10.93 -0.15
CA PHE A 250 -7.67 -11.81 0.98
C PHE A 250 -8.04 -13.29 0.73
N HIS A 251 -9.16 -13.55 0.05
CA HIS A 251 -9.57 -14.93 -0.26
C HIS A 251 -8.65 -15.53 -1.33
N GLY A 252 -8.35 -14.77 -2.38
CA GLY A 252 -7.42 -15.16 -3.43
C GLY A 252 -6.02 -15.37 -2.88
N SER A 253 -5.56 -14.51 -1.98
CA SER A 253 -4.25 -14.64 -1.35
C SER A 253 -4.11 -15.86 -0.43
N VAL A 254 -5.20 -16.52 -0.02
CA VAL A 254 -5.10 -17.76 0.77
C VAL A 254 -4.72 -18.95 -0.11
N LYS A 255 -5.18 -19.00 -1.36
CA LYS A 255 -4.78 -20.06 -2.29
C LYS A 255 -3.45 -19.66 -2.93
N LYS A 256 -2.34 -20.07 -2.31
CA LYS A 256 -1.03 -19.90 -2.93
C LYS A 256 -0.86 -20.96 -4.00
N ASP A 257 -1.08 -20.58 -5.25
CA ASP A 257 -0.67 -21.39 -6.39
C ASP A 257 0.74 -20.97 -6.82
N ILE A 258 1.76 -21.58 -6.20
CA ILE A 258 3.18 -21.33 -6.47
C ILE A 258 3.48 -21.35 -7.99
N SER A 259 2.74 -22.14 -8.77
CA SER A 259 2.94 -22.25 -10.21
C SER A 259 2.62 -20.95 -10.96
N THR A 260 1.66 -20.15 -10.48
CA THR A 260 1.21 -18.95 -11.18
C THR A 260 2.18 -17.77 -11.01
N GLU A 261 2.63 -17.45 -9.78
CA GLU A 261 3.61 -16.38 -9.58
C GLU A 261 4.95 -16.75 -10.22
N LYS A 262 5.34 -18.03 -10.13
CA LYS A 262 6.54 -18.55 -10.79
C LYS A 262 6.42 -18.44 -12.31
N ALA A 263 5.30 -18.84 -12.91
CA ALA A 263 5.08 -18.71 -14.35
C ALA A 263 5.06 -17.25 -14.81
N LEU A 264 4.48 -16.33 -14.03
CA LEU A 264 4.49 -14.90 -14.34
C LEU A 264 5.93 -14.35 -14.30
N ARG A 265 6.70 -14.74 -13.28
CA ARG A 265 8.11 -14.39 -13.18
C ARG A 265 8.92 -14.98 -14.33
N GLU A 266 8.74 -16.25 -14.66
CA GLU A 266 9.41 -16.91 -15.78
C GLU A 266 9.09 -16.22 -17.11
N LYS A 267 7.82 -15.82 -17.35
CA LYS A 267 7.44 -15.02 -18.52
C LYS A 267 8.15 -13.66 -18.56
N LEU A 268 8.29 -12.99 -17.42
CA LEU A 268 9.03 -11.72 -17.32
C LEU A 268 10.53 -11.93 -17.58
N GLU A 269 11.11 -13.00 -17.04
CA GLU A 269 12.51 -13.37 -17.24
C GLU A 269 12.79 -13.81 -18.69
N GLU A 270 11.87 -14.53 -19.34
CA GLU A 270 11.94 -14.92 -20.77
C GLU A 270 11.76 -13.72 -21.71
N SER A 271 10.93 -12.75 -21.31
CA SER A 271 10.76 -11.50 -22.06
C SER A 271 11.95 -10.56 -21.90
N SER A 272 12.68 -10.63 -20.78
CA SER A 272 13.85 -9.78 -20.52
C SER A 272 14.90 -9.80 -21.63
N PRO A 273 15.41 -10.95 -22.13
CA PRO A 273 16.36 -10.95 -23.24
C PRO A 273 15.74 -10.46 -24.56
N LYS A 274 14.44 -10.71 -24.80
CA LYS A 274 13.74 -10.21 -26.00
C LYS A 274 13.63 -8.68 -26.02
N LEU A 275 13.54 -8.07 -24.83
CA LEU A 275 13.55 -6.61 -24.68
C LEU A 275 14.95 -6.01 -24.91
N ARG A 276 16.03 -6.80 -24.87
CA ARG A 276 17.41 -6.31 -25.08
C ARG A 276 17.78 -6.20 -26.55
N PHE A 277 16.98 -5.46 -27.31
CA PHE A 277 17.19 -5.30 -28.76
C PHE A 277 18.02 -4.06 -29.12
N MET A 278 18.21 -3.10 -28.19
CA MET A 278 18.89 -1.85 -28.51
C MET A 278 20.41 -2.01 -28.56
N PRO A 279 21.08 -1.55 -29.64
CA PRO A 279 22.53 -1.56 -29.71
C PRO A 279 23.18 -0.71 -28.60
N ASP A 280 24.14 -1.28 -27.88
CA ASP A 280 24.86 -0.61 -26.78
C ASP A 280 25.49 0.72 -27.18
N ARG A 281 25.90 0.87 -28.45
CA ARG A 281 26.48 2.11 -28.97
C ARG A 281 25.48 3.27 -28.92
N ILE A 282 24.22 3.03 -29.26
CA ILE A 282 23.17 4.06 -29.23
C ILE A 282 22.93 4.49 -27.79
N LEU A 283 22.75 3.53 -26.88
CA LEU A 283 22.56 3.80 -25.46
C LEU A 283 23.77 4.53 -24.84
N THR A 284 24.98 4.21 -25.29
CA THR A 284 26.22 4.87 -24.86
C THR A 284 26.25 6.33 -25.31
N VAL A 285 25.90 6.60 -26.58
CA VAL A 285 25.82 7.97 -27.12
C VAL A 285 24.76 8.78 -26.37
N VAL A 286 23.58 8.19 -26.11
CA VAL A 286 22.52 8.84 -25.33
C VAL A 286 23.01 9.17 -23.92
N LEU A 287 23.59 8.21 -23.20
CA LEU A 287 24.15 8.45 -21.88
C LEU A 287 25.21 9.56 -21.90
N LEU A 288 26.11 9.53 -22.88
CA LEU A 288 27.17 10.52 -23.01
C LEU A 288 26.59 11.93 -23.22
N LEU A 289 25.55 12.07 -24.05
CA LEU A 289 24.85 13.33 -24.27
C LEU A 289 24.26 13.86 -22.97
N PHE A 290 23.54 13.02 -22.21
CA PHE A 290 22.95 13.41 -20.92
C PHE A 290 24.02 13.80 -19.91
N THR A 291 25.06 12.98 -19.71
CA THR A 291 26.14 13.31 -18.77
C THR A 291 26.89 14.57 -19.18
N THR A 292 27.14 14.78 -20.47
CA THR A 292 27.83 15.99 -20.95
C THR A 292 26.97 17.23 -20.72
N LEU A 293 25.66 17.15 -21.00
CA LEU A 293 24.71 18.22 -20.73
C LEU A 293 24.71 18.61 -19.25
N TYR A 294 24.73 17.64 -18.34
CA TYR A 294 24.74 17.89 -16.91
C TYR A 294 26.07 18.46 -16.43
N VAL A 295 27.20 18.01 -16.95
CA VAL A 295 28.51 18.64 -16.69
C VAL A 295 28.50 20.10 -17.13
N ILE A 296 28.00 20.42 -18.33
CA ILE A 296 27.88 21.80 -18.81
C ILE A 296 26.99 22.61 -17.87
N PHE A 297 25.85 22.06 -17.44
CA PHE A 297 24.97 22.70 -16.48
C PHE A 297 25.69 23.01 -15.16
N PHE A 298 26.38 22.03 -14.57
CA PHE A 298 27.11 22.23 -13.31
C PHE A 298 28.22 23.27 -13.43
N ILE A 299 28.93 23.32 -14.57
CA ILE A 299 29.92 24.36 -14.83
C ILE A 299 29.24 25.73 -14.92
N SER A 300 28.13 25.84 -15.66
CA SER A 300 27.40 27.10 -15.82
C SER A 300 26.79 27.64 -14.51
N GLN A 301 26.44 26.74 -13.59
CA GLN A 301 25.82 27.08 -12.31
C GLN A 301 26.78 26.98 -11.11
N ALA A 302 28.08 26.82 -11.34
CA ALA A 302 29.04 26.56 -10.29
C ALA A 302 28.99 27.63 -9.17
N SER A 303 28.90 28.92 -9.53
CA SER A 303 28.80 30.03 -8.56
C SER A 303 27.59 29.89 -7.64
N TYR A 304 26.40 29.67 -8.21
CA TYR A 304 25.16 29.47 -7.44
C TYR A 304 25.21 28.20 -6.59
N MET A 305 25.77 27.10 -7.12
CA MET A 305 25.95 25.87 -6.35
C MET A 305 26.85 26.07 -5.13
N PHE A 306 28.00 26.72 -5.31
CA PHE A 306 28.90 27.01 -4.21
C PHE A 306 28.27 27.97 -3.20
N SER A 307 27.47 28.95 -3.65
CA SER A 307 26.72 29.82 -2.74
C SER A 307 25.71 29.02 -1.90
N ALA A 308 24.95 28.11 -2.52
CA ALA A 308 24.00 27.23 -1.82
C ALA A 308 24.72 26.34 -0.80
N PHE A 309 25.86 25.76 -1.15
CA PHE A 309 26.66 24.93 -0.25
C PHE A 309 27.29 25.72 0.90
N ALA A 310 27.69 26.96 0.65
CA ALA A 310 28.19 27.87 1.68
C ALA A 310 27.07 28.47 2.54
N GLY A 311 25.80 28.24 2.23
CA GLY A 311 24.66 28.88 2.91
C GLY A 311 24.58 30.38 2.65
N VAL A 312 25.20 30.87 1.57
CA VAL A 312 25.21 32.27 1.16
C VAL A 312 24.10 32.49 0.14
N LEU A 313 23.21 33.42 0.46
CA LEU A 313 22.12 33.86 -0.42
C LEU A 313 22.70 34.78 -1.51
N PRO A 314 22.51 34.48 -2.81
CA PRO A 314 22.86 35.42 -3.87
C PRO A 314 22.06 36.72 -3.74
N GLU A 315 22.67 37.87 -4.06
CA GLU A 315 22.07 39.20 -3.84
C GLU A 315 20.77 39.41 -4.65
N GLU A 316 20.61 38.67 -5.74
CA GLU A 316 19.48 38.80 -6.66
C GLU A 316 18.22 38.05 -6.21
N PHE A 317 18.30 37.23 -5.15
CA PHE A 317 17.21 36.36 -4.73
C PHE A 317 16.83 36.54 -3.26
N THR A 318 15.52 36.47 -2.97
CA THR A 318 15.08 36.13 -1.61
C THR A 318 15.33 34.65 -1.33
N ALA A 319 15.47 34.23 -0.06
CA ALA A 319 15.74 32.81 0.23
C ALA A 319 14.60 31.87 -0.23
N SER A 320 13.35 32.36 -0.24
CA SER A 320 12.19 31.65 -0.80
C SER A 320 12.28 31.48 -2.31
N GLU A 321 12.56 32.56 -3.04
CA GLU A 321 12.67 32.51 -4.51
C GLU A 321 13.86 31.66 -4.91
N TYR A 322 14.99 31.81 -4.22
CA TYR A 322 16.16 30.98 -4.46
C TYR A 322 15.80 29.51 -4.30
N ALA A 323 15.16 29.12 -3.18
CA ALA A 323 14.89 27.72 -2.89
C ALA A 323 13.83 27.06 -3.79
N VAL A 324 12.78 27.80 -4.18
CA VAL A 324 11.74 27.26 -5.05
C VAL A 324 12.19 27.26 -6.52
N SER A 325 12.97 28.26 -6.94
CA SER A 325 13.46 28.37 -8.31
C SER A 325 14.33 27.18 -8.68
N GLY A 326 13.92 26.44 -9.71
CA GLY A 326 14.64 25.27 -10.19
C GLY A 326 14.46 24.01 -9.34
N PHE A 327 13.79 24.06 -8.17
CA PHE A 327 13.67 22.87 -7.30
C PHE A 327 12.92 21.74 -8.00
N HIS A 328 11.76 22.04 -8.57
CA HIS A 328 10.94 21.05 -9.26
C HIS A 328 11.65 20.52 -10.51
N GLU A 329 12.34 21.39 -11.24
CA GLU A 329 13.12 21.05 -12.42
C GLU A 329 14.28 20.12 -12.07
N LEU A 330 15.03 20.40 -11.01
CA LEU A 330 16.13 19.56 -10.54
C LEU A 330 15.64 18.17 -10.10
N ILE A 331 14.53 18.11 -9.35
CA ILE A 331 13.92 16.82 -8.97
C ILE A 331 13.43 16.07 -10.21
N ASN A 332 12.79 16.75 -11.16
CA ASN A 332 12.33 16.13 -12.40
C ASN A 332 13.49 15.57 -13.23
N VAL A 333 14.61 16.29 -13.32
CA VAL A 333 15.85 15.80 -13.98
C VAL A 333 16.34 14.52 -13.31
N VAL A 334 16.35 14.47 -11.98
CA VAL A 334 16.74 13.25 -11.25
C VAL A 334 15.77 12.10 -11.54
N LEU A 335 14.46 12.34 -11.59
CA LEU A 335 13.47 11.32 -11.95
C LEU A 335 13.64 10.82 -13.40
N ILE A 336 13.94 11.73 -14.34
CA ILE A 336 14.29 11.38 -15.72
C ILE A 336 15.54 10.50 -15.74
N ASN A 337 16.55 10.78 -14.91
CA ASN A 337 17.76 9.96 -14.82
C ASN A 337 17.47 8.54 -14.31
N PHE A 338 16.56 8.39 -13.34
CA PHE A 338 16.10 7.06 -12.91
C PHE A 338 15.31 6.34 -14.00
N ALA A 339 14.47 7.04 -14.75
CA ALA A 339 13.74 6.47 -15.88
C ALA A 339 14.69 6.05 -17.02
N LEU A 340 15.71 6.87 -17.30
CA LEU A 340 16.76 6.56 -18.26
C LEU A 340 17.58 5.35 -17.81
N LEU A 341 17.98 5.30 -16.54
CA LEU A 341 18.64 4.12 -15.97
C LEU A 341 17.77 2.87 -16.13
N ALA A 342 16.48 2.92 -15.76
CA ALA A 342 15.55 1.81 -15.92
C ALA A 342 15.47 1.35 -17.38
N THR A 343 15.37 2.30 -18.32
CA THR A 343 15.36 2.04 -19.77
C THR A 343 16.62 1.29 -20.20
N ILE A 344 17.81 1.74 -19.80
CA ILE A 344 19.07 1.07 -20.14
C ILE A 344 19.13 -0.33 -19.53
N ARG A 345 18.61 -0.53 -18.32
CA ARG A 345 18.59 -1.85 -17.68
C ARG A 345 17.61 -2.83 -18.32
N VAL A 346 16.52 -2.33 -18.93
CA VAL A 346 15.54 -3.16 -19.65
C VAL A 346 16.01 -3.47 -21.07
N PHE A 347 16.47 -2.46 -21.81
CA PHE A 347 16.73 -2.57 -23.25
C PHE A 347 18.20 -2.75 -23.65
N GLY A 348 19.16 -2.45 -22.76
CA GLY A 348 20.60 -2.52 -23.04
C GLY A 348 21.29 -3.80 -22.57
N SER A 349 22.52 -4.01 -23.04
CA SER A 349 23.36 -5.11 -22.55
C SER A 349 23.81 -4.88 -21.10
N HIS A 350 23.90 -5.97 -20.33
CA HIS A 350 24.39 -5.94 -18.95
C HIS A 350 25.90 -6.14 -18.84
N ASP A 351 26.57 -6.52 -19.92
CA ASP A 351 28.01 -6.85 -19.94
C ASP A 351 28.89 -5.65 -20.32
N SER A 352 28.31 -4.61 -20.93
CA SER A 352 29.04 -3.41 -21.32
C SER A 352 29.51 -2.62 -20.10
N LYS A 353 30.83 -2.63 -19.89
CA LYS A 353 31.50 -1.83 -18.85
C LYS A 353 31.28 -0.33 -19.06
N ILE A 354 31.24 0.13 -20.32
CA ILE A 354 31.07 1.55 -20.66
C ILE A 354 29.68 2.02 -20.26
N LEU A 355 28.61 1.30 -20.64
CA LEU A 355 27.24 1.63 -20.26
C LEU A 355 27.08 1.66 -18.74
N ARG A 356 27.66 0.68 -18.05
CA ARG A 356 27.65 0.64 -16.59
C ARG A 356 28.35 1.86 -15.98
N ASN A 357 29.53 2.21 -16.46
CA ASN A 357 30.29 3.34 -15.93
C ASN A 357 29.57 4.67 -16.18
N LEU A 358 29.04 4.89 -17.38
CA LEU A 358 28.24 6.08 -17.68
C LEU A 358 26.95 6.14 -16.86
N SER A 359 26.31 4.99 -16.60
CA SER A 359 25.16 4.93 -15.69
C SER A 359 25.53 5.29 -14.25
N VAL A 360 26.74 4.93 -13.79
CA VAL A 360 27.26 5.35 -12.48
C VAL A 360 27.51 6.86 -12.45
N VAL A 361 28.08 7.43 -13.52
CA VAL A 361 28.26 8.88 -13.65
C VAL A 361 26.91 9.60 -13.61
N LEU A 362 25.93 9.14 -14.39
CA LEU A 362 24.57 9.68 -14.40
C LEU A 362 23.92 9.69 -13.00
N MET A 363 24.11 8.64 -12.22
CA MET A 363 23.62 8.56 -10.84
C MET A 363 24.42 9.45 -9.88
N ALA A 364 25.72 9.64 -10.11
CA ALA A 364 26.53 10.59 -9.34
C ALA A 364 26.11 12.04 -9.60
N GLU A 365 25.80 12.38 -10.85
CA GLU A 365 25.21 13.68 -11.22
C GLU A 365 23.83 13.86 -10.58
N SER A 366 23.03 12.80 -10.52
CA SER A 366 21.74 12.81 -9.81
C SER A 366 21.90 13.07 -8.31
N MET A 367 22.96 12.55 -7.68
CA MET A 367 23.31 12.89 -6.30
C MET A 367 23.63 14.38 -6.17
N LEU A 368 24.42 14.95 -7.09
CA LEU A 368 24.75 16.38 -7.08
C LEU A 368 23.49 17.26 -7.21
N PHE A 369 22.59 16.96 -8.15
CA PHE A 369 21.31 17.66 -8.28
C PHE A 369 20.47 17.62 -7.00
N ALA A 370 20.41 16.45 -6.35
CA ALA A 370 19.73 16.31 -5.08
C ALA A 370 20.44 17.09 -3.97
N THR A 371 21.76 17.10 -3.90
CA THR A 371 22.51 17.90 -2.92
C THR A 371 22.27 19.40 -3.10
N ILE A 372 22.31 19.92 -4.34
CA ILE A 372 21.99 21.33 -4.63
C ILE A 372 20.58 21.67 -4.14
N SER A 373 19.60 20.84 -4.50
CA SER A 373 18.20 21.03 -4.09
C SER A 373 18.04 21.03 -2.57
N ALA A 374 18.69 20.09 -1.89
CA ALA A 374 18.67 20.00 -0.42
C ALA A 374 19.31 21.23 0.22
N SER A 375 20.48 21.67 -0.25
CA SER A 375 21.17 22.85 0.29
C SER A 375 20.33 24.12 0.17
N LYS A 376 19.64 24.30 -0.96
CA LYS A 376 18.73 25.44 -1.16
C LYS A 376 17.54 25.40 -0.21
N ILE A 377 16.91 24.24 -0.02
CA ILE A 377 15.81 24.07 0.95
C ILE A 377 16.29 24.29 2.39
N ILE A 378 17.47 23.77 2.75
CA ILE A 378 18.04 23.93 4.10
C ILE A 378 18.31 25.42 4.38
N LEU A 379 18.87 26.15 3.41
CA LEU A 379 19.02 27.61 3.52
C LEU A 379 17.68 28.32 3.68
N TYR A 380 16.63 27.85 2.98
CA TYR A 380 15.29 28.41 3.15
C TYR A 380 14.74 28.18 4.56
N MET A 381 14.91 26.96 5.09
CA MET A 381 14.51 26.62 6.46
C MET A 381 15.28 27.43 7.51
N SER A 382 16.58 27.69 7.31
CA SER A 382 17.38 28.44 8.27
C SER A 382 16.97 29.92 8.39
N ARG A 383 16.32 30.47 7.36
CA ARG A 383 15.83 31.87 7.35
C ARG A 383 14.38 32.00 7.77
N PHE A 384 13.52 31.09 7.32
CA PHE A 384 12.06 31.22 7.48
C PHE A 384 11.43 30.13 8.35
N GLY A 385 12.26 29.31 9.01
CA GLY A 385 11.82 28.22 9.86
C GLY A 385 11.28 27.01 9.10
N TYR A 386 10.70 26.08 9.84
CA TYR A 386 10.15 24.85 9.31
C TYR A 386 8.72 25.06 8.80
N THR A 387 8.40 24.47 7.64
CA THR A 387 7.02 24.37 7.13
C THR A 387 6.85 23.00 6.47
N TYR A 388 5.59 22.56 6.36
CA TYR A 388 5.22 21.31 5.71
C TYR A 388 5.90 21.12 4.34
N SER A 389 5.74 22.10 3.43
CA SER A 389 6.24 21.98 2.07
C SER A 389 7.76 21.89 2.00
N ARG A 390 8.48 22.60 2.88
CA ARG A 390 9.95 22.55 2.96
C ARG A 390 10.42 21.18 3.46
N ILE A 391 9.79 20.66 4.51
CA ILE A 391 10.14 19.36 5.10
C ILE A 391 9.84 18.22 4.10
N LEU A 392 8.69 18.27 3.42
CA LEU A 392 8.34 17.30 2.38
C LEU A 392 9.30 17.38 1.19
N GLY A 393 9.69 18.58 0.75
CA GLY A 393 10.69 18.77 -0.30
C GLY A 393 12.05 18.17 0.07
N LEU A 394 12.49 18.33 1.33
CA LEU A 394 13.72 17.74 1.84
C LEU A 394 13.65 16.20 1.89
N TRP A 395 12.51 15.64 2.30
CA TRP A 395 12.26 14.19 2.25
C TRP A 395 12.33 13.64 0.82
N GLY A 396 11.62 14.26 -0.13
CA GLY A 396 11.65 13.83 -1.53
C GLY A 396 13.07 13.85 -2.09
N THR A 397 13.82 14.90 -1.77
CA THR A 397 15.24 15.05 -2.15
C THR A 397 16.12 13.97 -1.53
N SER A 398 15.90 13.62 -0.26
CA SER A 398 16.68 12.58 0.42
C SER A 398 16.41 11.18 -0.15
N VAL A 399 15.16 10.89 -0.53
CA VAL A 399 14.76 9.62 -1.17
C VAL A 399 15.47 9.43 -2.51
N VAL A 400 15.54 10.46 -3.35
CA VAL A 400 16.25 10.36 -4.65
C VAL A 400 17.77 10.33 -4.48
N PHE A 401 18.32 11.04 -3.48
CA PHE A 401 19.74 10.99 -3.15
C PHE A 401 20.18 9.59 -2.70
N VAL A 402 19.47 9.01 -1.72
CA VAL A 402 19.73 7.64 -1.24
C VAL A 402 19.46 6.61 -2.33
N GLY A 403 18.42 6.80 -3.14
CA GLY A 403 18.16 6.00 -4.33
C GLY A 403 19.35 5.99 -5.30
N SER A 404 19.99 7.14 -5.50
CA SER A 404 21.13 7.28 -6.42
C SER A 404 22.36 6.55 -5.89
N ILE A 405 22.65 6.66 -4.58
CA ILE A 405 23.70 5.89 -3.90
C ILE A 405 23.46 4.38 -4.06
N LEU A 406 22.24 3.93 -3.77
CA LEU A 406 21.86 2.53 -3.84
C LEU A 406 21.86 1.99 -5.28
N ALA A 407 21.56 2.82 -6.27
CA ALA A 407 21.70 2.51 -7.68
C ALA A 407 23.18 2.32 -8.07
N ILE A 408 24.09 3.21 -7.63
CA ILE A 408 25.54 3.07 -7.85
C ILE A 408 26.07 1.78 -7.22
N ILE A 409 25.64 1.46 -5.99
CA ILE A 409 26.03 0.23 -5.29
C ILE A 409 25.52 -1.00 -6.07
N TYR A 410 24.28 -0.97 -6.56
CA TYR A 410 23.73 -2.04 -7.40
C TYR A 410 24.52 -2.22 -8.69
N LEU A 411 24.81 -1.13 -9.41
CA LEU A 411 25.58 -1.17 -10.65
C LEU A 411 27.00 -1.71 -10.42
N SER A 412 27.64 -1.31 -9.32
CA SER A 412 29.03 -1.65 -9.01
C SER A 412 29.20 -3.06 -8.43
N LYS A 413 28.34 -3.44 -7.48
CA LYS A 413 28.47 -4.67 -6.69
C LYS A 413 27.44 -5.76 -7.03
N LYS A 414 26.48 -5.47 -7.93
CA LYS A 414 25.33 -6.35 -8.28
C LYS A 414 24.51 -6.84 -7.07
N LYS A 415 24.58 -6.13 -5.93
CA LYS A 415 23.80 -6.46 -4.73
C LYS A 415 22.38 -5.94 -4.88
N GLN A 416 21.38 -6.66 -4.37
CA GLN A 416 20.00 -6.16 -4.38
C GLN A 416 19.85 -5.00 -3.38
N THR A 417 19.68 -3.79 -3.90
CA THR A 417 19.57 -2.56 -3.10
C THR A 417 18.17 -1.95 -3.09
N PHE A 418 17.23 -2.50 -3.88
CA PHE A 418 15.88 -1.96 -3.98
C PHE A 418 15.07 -2.10 -2.68
N ALA A 419 15.16 -3.25 -1.99
CA ALA A 419 14.50 -3.44 -0.69
C ALA A 419 15.01 -2.45 0.38
N PRO A 420 16.33 -2.26 0.59
CA PRO A 420 16.84 -1.20 1.45
C PRO A 420 16.34 0.20 1.09
N TRP A 421 16.24 0.54 -0.21
CA TRP A 421 15.71 1.83 -0.66
C TRP A 421 14.24 2.02 -0.27
N MET A 422 13.41 1.01 -0.52
CA MET A 422 12.00 1.02 -0.12
C MET A 422 11.81 1.19 1.39
N TRP A 423 12.60 0.46 2.18
CA TRP A 423 12.56 0.57 3.64
C TRP A 423 12.96 1.97 4.09
N TYR A 424 14.04 2.52 3.56
CA TYR A 424 14.46 3.90 3.83
C TYR A 424 13.36 4.91 3.47
N SER A 425 12.79 4.83 2.26
CA SER A 425 11.76 5.75 1.78
C SER A 425 10.53 5.73 2.68
N SER A 426 10.07 4.54 3.07
CA SER A 426 8.87 4.37 3.90
C SER A 426 9.10 4.85 5.33
N SER A 427 10.21 4.46 5.95
CA SER A 427 10.54 4.87 7.32
C SER A 427 10.85 6.37 7.43
N SER A 428 11.57 6.93 6.45
CA SER A 428 11.87 8.37 6.42
C SER A 428 10.63 9.21 6.16
N TYR A 429 9.67 8.74 5.35
CA TYR A 429 8.39 9.44 5.17
C TYR A 429 7.61 9.51 6.49
N VAL A 430 7.48 8.37 7.18
CA VAL A 430 6.81 8.29 8.47
C VAL A 430 7.48 9.24 9.48
N LEU A 431 8.80 9.23 9.56
CA LEU A 431 9.56 10.14 10.42
C LEU A 431 9.28 11.60 10.05
N THR A 432 9.29 11.93 8.76
CA THR A 432 9.00 13.27 8.23
C THR A 432 7.61 13.74 8.67
N ALA A 433 6.61 12.86 8.59
CA ALA A 433 5.25 13.16 8.99
C ALA A 433 5.10 13.40 10.52
N PHE A 434 5.88 12.69 11.34
CA PHE A 434 5.96 12.96 12.79
C PHE A 434 6.70 14.26 13.08
N ILE A 435 7.79 14.54 12.37
CA ILE A 435 8.53 15.80 12.50
C ILE A 435 7.61 16.97 12.19
N THR A 436 6.84 16.92 11.09
CA THR A 436 5.89 17.99 10.76
C THR A 436 4.87 18.21 11.87
N TRP A 437 4.40 17.14 12.52
CA TRP A 437 3.47 17.25 13.65
C TRP A 437 4.09 17.94 14.88
N CYS A 438 5.38 17.79 15.15
CA CYS A 438 6.04 18.48 16.26
C CYS A 438 6.21 19.99 16.04
N PHE A 439 6.14 20.45 14.78
CA PHE A 439 6.37 21.85 14.41
C PHE A 439 5.09 22.62 14.03
N THR A 440 3.95 21.93 13.95
CA THR A 440 2.58 22.48 13.85
C THR A 440 1.95 22.53 15.23
#